data_AF-A0A7Y2L3E0-F1
#
_entry.id   AF-A0A7Y2L3E0-F1
#
_cell.length_a   1.000
_cell.length_b   1.000
_cell.length_c   1.000
_cell.angle_alpha   90.00
_cell.angle_beta   90.00
_cell.angle_gamma   90.00
#
_symmetry.space_group_name_H-M   'P 1'
#
loop_
_entity.id
_entity.type
_entity.pdbx_description
1 polymer ?
#
loop_
_entity_poly.entity_id
_entity_poly.type
_entity_poly.pdbx_seq_one_letter_code
_entity_poly.pdbx_strand_id
1 'polypeptide(L)'
;MNSGNPMTGSKALHANLKRGRLDVEVNASTFDPQALFSFAERRNPKRAFLFVSRVLGRHIPARPSLMAASFNALAAKIPADLPGPVLVIGM
;
A
#
# COMPACT_ATOMS: atom_id res chain seq x y z
N MET A 1 -9.87 4.97 -8.37
CA MET A 1 -9.95 4.28 -7.06
C MET A 1 -10.89 5.08 -6.19
N ASN A 2 -12.04 4.53 -5.79
CA ASN A 2 -12.95 5.26 -4.92
C ASN A 2 -12.35 5.26 -3.50
N SER A 3 -11.88 6.41 -3.05
CA SER A 3 -11.57 6.67 -1.66
C SER A 3 -12.88 6.85 -0.90
N GLY A 4 -13.51 5.74 -0.51
CA GLY A 4 -14.57 5.77 0.49
C GLY A 4 -14.01 6.17 1.85
N ASN A 5 -14.90 6.49 2.80
CA ASN A 5 -14.53 6.69 4.20
C ASN A 5 -13.59 5.56 4.67
N PRO A 6 -12.59 5.84 5.53
CA PRO A 6 -11.70 4.80 6.02
C PRO A 6 -12.51 3.65 6.60
N MET A 7 -12.17 2.42 6.18
CA MET A 7 -12.79 1.24 6.77
C MET A 7 -12.37 1.19 8.23
N THR A 8 -13.29 1.54 9.13
CA THR A 8 -13.11 1.47 10.58
C THR A 8 -13.35 0.03 11.02
N GLY A 9 -12.36 -0.83 10.78
CA GLY A 9 -12.37 -2.22 11.17
C GLY A 9 -11.02 -2.87 10.86
N SER A 10 -10.43 -3.53 11.86
CA SER A 10 -9.20 -4.29 11.66
C SER A 10 -9.44 -5.40 10.63
N LYS A 11 -8.59 -5.47 9.58
CA LYS A 11 -8.63 -6.54 8.57
C LYS A 11 -7.45 -7.47 8.75
N ALA A 12 -7.73 -8.72 9.11
CA ALA A 12 -6.75 -9.78 9.16
C ALA A 12 -6.50 -10.38 7.76
N LEU A 13 -5.23 -10.55 7.39
CA LEU A 13 -4.78 -11.19 6.18
C LEU A 13 -3.72 -12.23 6.52
N HIS A 14 -3.63 -13.30 5.74
CA HIS A 14 -2.59 -14.30 5.91
C HIS A 14 -2.08 -14.83 4.57
N ALA A 15 -0.84 -15.31 4.56
CA ALA A 15 -0.26 -16.05 3.45
C ALA A 15 0.64 -17.18 3.95
N ASN A 16 0.42 -18.37 3.42
CA ASN A 16 1.32 -19.51 3.58
C ASN A 16 2.35 -19.46 2.44
N LEU A 17 3.61 -19.26 2.78
CA LEU A 17 4.74 -19.17 1.85
C LEU A 17 5.73 -20.31 2.14
N LYS A 18 6.67 -20.57 1.24
CA LYS A 18 7.62 -21.71 1.37
C LYS A 18 8.45 -21.62 2.64
N ARG A 19 8.77 -20.40 3.09
CA ARG A 19 9.60 -20.15 4.28
C ARG A 19 8.81 -19.86 5.55
N GLY A 20 7.48 -19.97 5.53
CA GLY A 20 6.64 -19.82 6.71
C GLY A 20 5.31 -19.10 6.42
N ARG A 21 4.57 -18.85 7.50
CA ARG A 21 3.30 -18.12 7.46
C ARG A 21 3.52 -16.66 7.83
N LEU A 22 2.90 -15.77 7.05
CA LEU A 22 2.81 -14.35 7.35
C LEU A 22 1.37 -14.03 7.76
N ASP A 23 1.18 -13.57 8.99
CA ASP A 23 -0.08 -13.02 9.49
C ASP A 23 0.04 -11.50 9.59
N VAL A 24 -0.94 -10.79 9.05
CA VAL A 24 -0.97 -9.32 9.00
C VAL A 24 -2.29 -8.81 9.49
N GLU A 25 -2.23 -7.90 10.45
CA GLU A 25 -3.38 -7.14 10.91
C GLU A 25 -3.30 -5.72 10.34
N VAL A 26 -4.34 -5.30 9.62
CA VAL A 26 -4.45 -3.94 9.08
C VAL A 26 -5.42 -3.15 9.93
N ASN A 27 -4.87 -2.35 10.84
CA ASN A 27 -5.65 -1.59 11.82
C ASN A 27 -6.51 -0.49 11.19
N ALA A 28 -6.00 0.16 10.15
CA ALA A 28 -6.70 1.24 9.46
C ALA A 28 -6.27 1.31 7.99
N SER A 29 -7.24 1.51 7.09
CA SER A 29 -6.97 1.77 5.68
C SER A 29 -8.11 2.53 5.01
N THR A 30 -7.77 3.44 4.10
CA THR A 30 -8.73 4.14 3.23
C THR A 30 -9.19 3.25 2.07
N PHE A 31 -8.37 2.27 1.68
CA PHE A 31 -8.66 1.34 0.58
C PHE A 31 -8.66 -0.09 1.09
N ASP A 32 -9.26 -1.02 0.34
CA ASP A 32 -9.05 -2.43 0.60
C ASP A 32 -7.53 -2.73 0.57
N PRO A 33 -6.93 -3.28 1.66
CA PRO A 33 -5.52 -3.65 1.67
C PRO A 33 -5.12 -4.57 0.51
N GLN A 34 -6.00 -5.48 0.10
CA GLN A 34 -5.74 -6.34 -1.04
C GLN A 34 -5.76 -5.56 -2.37
N ALA A 35 -6.43 -4.42 -2.49
CA ALA A 35 -6.29 -3.58 -3.68
C ALA A 35 -4.90 -2.90 -3.76
N LEU A 36 -4.23 -2.71 -2.63
CA LEU A 36 -2.95 -1.98 -2.53
C LEU A 36 -1.73 -2.90 -2.66
N PHE A 37 -1.78 -4.10 -2.08
CA PHE A 37 -0.65 -5.02 -2.06
C PHE A 37 -1.04 -6.50 -2.09
N SER A 38 -0.05 -7.34 -2.37
CA SER A 38 -0.07 -8.79 -2.23
C SER A 38 1.12 -9.25 -1.40
N PHE A 39 1.08 -10.50 -0.95
CA PHE A 39 2.24 -11.15 -0.33
C PHE A 39 3.07 -11.92 -1.35
N ALA A 40 4.37 -11.96 -1.15
CA ALA A 40 5.32 -12.77 -1.89
C ALA A 40 6.49 -13.19 -1.02
N GLU A 41 7.37 -14.02 -1.57
CA GLU A 41 8.58 -14.48 -0.90
C GLU A 41 9.84 -14.03 -1.67
N ARG A 42 10.85 -13.55 -0.94
CA ARG A 42 12.19 -13.23 -1.46
C ARG A 42 13.04 -14.49 -1.55
N ARG A 43 14.00 -14.48 -2.49
CA ARG A 43 15.06 -15.51 -2.54
C ARG A 43 16.10 -15.39 -1.41
N ASN A 44 16.05 -14.32 -0.59
CA ASN A 44 16.92 -14.15 0.57
C ASN A 44 16.24 -14.72 1.85
N PRO A 45 16.71 -15.85 2.40
CA PRO A 45 16.07 -16.49 3.55
C PRO A 45 16.09 -15.64 4.83
N LYS A 46 17.08 -14.77 5.02
CA LYS A 46 17.13 -13.85 6.18
C LYS A 46 16.05 -12.75 6.13
N ARG A 47 15.42 -12.54 4.98
CA ARG A 47 14.36 -11.54 4.74
C ARG A 47 13.27 -12.12 3.85
N ALA A 48 12.77 -13.31 4.20
CA ALA A 48 11.96 -14.12 3.32
C ALA A 48 10.65 -13.45 2.88
N PHE A 49 9.99 -12.68 3.73
CA PHE A 49 8.66 -12.14 3.43
C PHE A 49 8.71 -10.80 2.67
N LEU A 50 7.76 -10.59 1.76
CA LEU A 50 7.65 -9.39 0.94
C LEU A 50 6.20 -8.94 0.75
N PHE A 51 5.99 -7.64 0.94
CA PHE A 51 4.81 -6.94 0.42
C PHE A 51 5.09 -6.47 -1.01
N VAL A 52 4.26 -6.91 -1.95
CA VAL A 52 4.32 -6.53 -3.36
C VAL A 52 3.21 -5.52 -3.62
N SER A 53 3.59 -4.27 -3.87
CA SER A 53 2.63 -3.24 -4.25
C SER A 53 1.96 -3.57 -5.58
N ARG A 54 0.64 -3.42 -5.64
CA ARG A 54 -0.18 -3.52 -6.86
C ARG A 54 -0.33 -2.18 -7.58
N VAL A 55 0.17 -1.09 -7.01
CA VAL A 55 -0.04 0.28 -7.50
C VAL A 55 1.23 1.04 -7.87
N LEU A 56 2.42 0.55 -7.47
CA LEU A 56 3.69 1.26 -7.69
C LEU A 56 4.49 0.78 -8.91
N GLY A 57 4.12 -0.33 -9.54
CA GLY A 57 4.86 -0.86 -10.70
C GLY A 57 6.28 -1.39 -10.41
N ARG A 58 6.75 -1.38 -9.16
CA ARG A 58 8.15 -1.71 -8.79
C ARG A 58 8.50 -3.19 -8.96
N HIS A 59 7.66 -4.08 -8.45
CA HIS A 59 7.95 -5.53 -8.40
C HIS A 59 7.13 -6.33 -9.42
N ILE A 60 5.94 -5.84 -9.75
CA ILE A 60 5.05 -6.36 -10.79
C ILE A 60 4.52 -5.17 -11.60
N PRO A 61 4.19 -5.35 -12.89
CA PRO A 61 3.54 -4.29 -13.67
C PRO A 61 2.26 -3.81 -12.99
N ALA A 62 2.09 -2.50 -12.91
CA ALA A 62 0.85 -1.85 -12.49
C ALA A 62 0.28 -1.05 -13.67
N ARG A 63 -1.05 -0.98 -13.79
CA ARG A 63 -1.67 -0.13 -14.82
C ARG A 63 -1.33 1.34 -14.55
N PRO A 64 -0.84 2.11 -15.54
CA PRO A 64 -0.49 3.52 -15.34
C PRO A 64 -1.64 4.36 -14.76
N SER A 65 -2.87 4.10 -15.21
CA SER A 65 -4.08 4.75 -14.69
C SER A 65 -4.32 4.46 -13.20
N LEU A 66 -3.99 3.26 -12.73
CA LEU A 66 -4.10 2.88 -11.33
C LEU A 66 -3.03 3.56 -10.47
N MET A 67 -1.80 3.63 -10.99
CA MET A 67 -0.70 4.35 -10.34
C MET A 67 -1.03 5.83 -10.17
N ALA A 68 -1.45 6.50 -11.25
CA ALA A 68 -1.86 7.91 -11.22
C ALA A 68 -3.02 8.16 -10.24
N ALA A 69 -4.05 7.30 -10.24
CA ALA A 69 -5.15 7.39 -9.30
C ALA A 69 -4.70 7.27 -7.84
N SER A 70 -3.71 6.42 -7.56
CA SER A 70 -3.17 6.22 -6.20
C SER A 70 -2.41 7.46 -5.72
N PHE A 71 -1.59 8.06 -6.58
CA PHE A 71 -0.87 9.30 -6.25
C PHE A 71 -1.80 10.48 -6.06
N ASN A 72 -2.78 10.64 -6.95
CA ASN A 72 -3.78 11.71 -6.82
C ASN A 72 -4.60 11.57 -5.53
N ALA A 73 -4.99 10.34 -5.16
CA ALA A 73 -5.72 10.10 -3.92
C ALA A 73 -4.87 10.37 -2.66
N LEU A 74 -3.55 10.17 -2.71
CA LEU A 74 -2.66 10.54 -1.61
C LEU A 74 -2.46 12.06 -1.55
N ALA A 75 -2.22 12.70 -2.69
CA ALA A 75 -2.05 14.15 -2.78
C ALA A 75 -3.29 14.92 -2.32
N ALA A 76 -4.49 14.42 -2.63
CA ALA A 76 -5.76 15.01 -2.18
C ALA A 76 -5.94 15.04 -0.66
N LYS A 77 -5.12 14.30 0.11
CA LYS A 77 -5.13 14.36 1.58
C LYS A 77 -4.29 15.51 2.15
N ILE A 78 -3.52 16.20 1.32
CA ILE A 78 -2.74 17.37 1.73
C ILE A 78 -3.72 18.56 1.83
N PRO A 79 -3.80 19.24 2.99
CA PRO A 79 -4.65 20.43 3.12
C PRO A 79 -4.28 21.51 2.10
N ALA A 80 -5.29 22.16 1.53
CA ALA A 80 -5.07 23.19 0.50
C ALA A 80 -4.55 24.53 1.08
N ASP A 81 -4.73 24.74 2.37
CA ASP A 81 -4.50 25.99 3.10
C ASP A 81 -3.25 25.94 4.00
N LEU A 82 -2.26 25.11 3.65
CA LEU A 82 -1.03 25.00 4.42
C LEU A 82 -0.28 26.35 4.45
N PRO A 83 0.09 26.85 5.64
CA PRO A 83 0.90 28.06 5.75
C PRO A 83 2.30 27.80 5.16
N GLY A 84 2.76 28.72 4.32
CA GLY A 84 4.05 28.59 3.63
C GLY A 84 5.26 29.01 4.49
N PRO A 85 6.49 28.65 4.06
CA PRO A 85 6.81 27.84 2.87
C PRO A 85 6.64 26.32 3.12
N VAL A 86 6.27 25.57 2.07
CA VAL A 86 6.05 24.11 2.13
C VAL A 86 7.21 23.36 1.47
N LEU A 87 7.73 22.32 2.14
CA LEU A 87 8.76 21.40 1.62
C LEU A 87 8.21 19.98 1.59
N VAL A 88 8.44 19.27 0.48
CA VAL A 88 8.13 17.84 0.34
C VAL A 88 9.44 17.06 0.23
N ILE A 89 9.61 16.03 1.07
CA ILE A 89 10.79 15.15 1.06
C ILE A 89 10.34 13.72 0.75
N GLY A 90 10.91 13.13 -0.30
CA GLY A 90 10.78 11.71 -0.60
C GLY A 90 11.95 10.91 -0.01
N MET A 91 11.70 9.67 0.43
CA MET A 91 12.71 8.73 0.93
C MET A 91 12.79 7.48 0.05
#